data_AF-A0A1F2VFA5-F1
#
_entry.id   AF-A0A1F2VFA5-F1
#
_cell.length_a   1.000
_cell.length_b   1.000
_cell.length_c   1.000
_cell.angle_alpha   90.00
_cell.angle_beta   90.00
_cell.angle_gamma   90.00
#
_symmetry.space_group_name_H-M   'P 1'
#
loop_
_entity.id
_entity.type
_entity.pdbx_description
1 polymer ?
#
loop_
_entity_poly.entity_id
_entity_poly.type
_entity_poly.pdbx_seq_one_letter_code
_entity_poly.pdbx_strand_id
1 'polypeptide(L)'
;MKTHYELLGIDRSADANTIKTAFRKEIARYHPDKVIHLGPEFQEMAATRAAELTVAYKTLTDEALRQVYDAKLAEGPPPPIAEAPKAAPEPSAPAPPAQDTPAAEPPPPPPGMGRARFEHERAGRDVILNRAMSGRVRAVVEALYGPLKTPAVRGFDVAFVPAAKPRLLGTALPRVLVKVLDTIDAAAVNDGWSGASRARIHSGKSPVVVLLLCRHMAAPAELHRAFQSLERQRKPADGPHEIAVVVIDTNDWTCHLPPDVSDVVRTLGHALCK
;
A
#
# COMPACT_ATOMS: atom_id res chain seq x y z
N MET A 1 1.57 -4.38 -9.66
CA MET A 1 1.49 -5.53 -8.72
C MET A 1 2.89 -5.94 -8.35
N LYS A 2 3.17 -6.19 -7.06
CA LYS A 2 4.50 -6.69 -6.65
C LYS A 2 4.72 -8.12 -7.15
N THR A 3 5.88 -8.37 -7.70
CA THR A 3 6.35 -9.72 -8.06
C THR A 3 6.74 -10.50 -6.80
N HIS A 4 6.87 -11.83 -6.91
CA HIS A 4 7.34 -12.68 -5.82
C HIS A 4 8.77 -12.31 -5.39
N TYR A 5 9.59 -11.85 -6.34
CA TYR A 5 10.94 -11.34 -6.08
C TYR A 5 10.91 -10.06 -5.24
N GLU A 6 10.02 -9.13 -5.59
CA GLU A 6 9.82 -7.87 -4.84
C GLU A 6 9.19 -8.10 -3.46
N LEU A 7 8.37 -9.14 -3.28
CA LEU A 7 7.82 -9.52 -1.98
C LEU A 7 8.91 -10.03 -1.02
N LEU A 8 9.91 -10.76 -1.54
CA LEU A 8 11.03 -11.25 -0.75
C LEU A 8 12.21 -10.24 -0.70
N GLY A 9 12.17 -9.16 -1.49
CA GLY A 9 13.22 -8.15 -1.55
C GLY A 9 14.52 -8.68 -2.17
N ILE A 10 14.40 -9.55 -3.18
CA ILE A 10 15.52 -10.22 -3.85
C ILE A 10 15.51 -9.98 -5.35
N ASP A 11 16.66 -10.17 -5.99
CA ASP A 11 16.80 -10.09 -7.45
C ASP A 11 16.18 -11.32 -8.16
N ARG A 12 15.78 -11.15 -9.44
CA ARG A 12 15.23 -12.25 -10.25
C ARG A 12 16.24 -13.37 -10.49
N SER A 13 17.54 -13.07 -10.44
CA SER A 13 18.65 -14.02 -10.53
C SER A 13 19.02 -14.70 -9.21
N ALA A 14 18.30 -14.41 -8.11
CA ALA A 14 18.61 -14.96 -6.80
C ALA A 14 18.58 -16.50 -6.79
N ASP A 15 19.56 -17.09 -6.12
CA ASP A 15 19.66 -18.52 -5.91
C ASP A 15 18.72 -19.01 -4.79
N ALA A 16 18.52 -20.33 -4.71
CA ALA A 16 17.62 -20.93 -3.72
C ALA A 16 18.01 -20.60 -2.27
N ASN A 17 19.32 -20.46 -1.99
CA ASN A 17 19.82 -20.09 -0.67
C ASN A 17 19.46 -18.66 -0.29
N THR A 18 19.56 -17.72 -1.22
CA THR A 18 19.17 -16.32 -1.05
C THR A 18 17.66 -16.21 -0.88
N ILE A 19 16.86 -16.92 -1.68
CA ILE A 19 15.39 -16.99 -1.57
C ILE A 19 14.98 -17.46 -0.17
N LYS A 20 15.58 -18.55 0.30
CA LYS A 20 15.31 -19.13 1.62
C LYS A 20 15.71 -18.21 2.77
N THR A 21 16.85 -17.53 2.64
CA THR A 21 17.35 -16.58 3.65
C THR A 21 16.44 -15.35 3.73
N ALA A 22 16.05 -14.80 2.57
CA ALA A 22 15.14 -13.67 2.49
C ALA A 22 13.75 -14.01 3.06
N PHE A 23 13.20 -15.18 2.69
CA PHE A 23 11.92 -15.65 3.25
C PHE A 23 11.97 -15.78 4.77
N ARG A 24 13.02 -16.39 5.34
CA ARG A 24 13.19 -16.52 6.80
C ARG A 24 13.26 -15.16 7.49
N LYS A 25 13.97 -14.20 6.89
CA LYS A 25 14.09 -12.84 7.42
C LYS A 25 12.74 -12.11 7.41
N GLU A 26 11.99 -12.19 6.33
CA GLU A 26 10.70 -11.50 6.20
C GLU A 26 9.60 -12.17 7.04
N ILE A 27 9.47 -13.50 7.00
CA ILE A 27 8.42 -14.21 7.76
C ILE A 27 8.57 -14.04 9.27
N ALA A 28 9.80 -13.90 9.78
CA ALA A 28 10.10 -13.65 11.18
C ALA A 28 9.61 -12.29 11.69
N ARG A 29 9.22 -11.37 10.81
CA ARG A 29 8.60 -10.08 11.16
C ARG A 29 7.11 -10.20 11.42
N TYR A 30 6.48 -11.23 10.87
CA TYR A 30 5.02 -11.46 10.91
C TYR A 30 4.62 -12.65 11.80
N HIS A 31 5.55 -13.16 12.62
CA HIS A 31 5.27 -14.25 13.55
C HIS A 31 4.20 -13.82 14.59
N PRO A 32 3.20 -14.66 14.91
CA PRO A 32 2.10 -14.33 15.82
C PRO A 32 2.59 -13.79 17.17
N ASP A 33 3.69 -14.33 17.70
CA ASP A 33 4.31 -13.87 18.95
C ASP A 33 4.72 -12.38 18.93
N LYS A 34 5.09 -11.85 17.76
CA LYS A 34 5.47 -10.44 17.59
C LYS A 34 4.29 -9.51 17.31
N VAL A 35 3.11 -10.05 17.02
CA VAL A 35 1.93 -9.26 16.64
C VAL A 35 0.74 -9.46 17.57
N ILE A 36 0.82 -10.42 18.49
CA ILE A 36 -0.25 -10.75 19.43
C ILE A 36 -0.66 -9.56 20.30
N HIS A 37 0.30 -8.70 20.66
CA HIS A 37 0.09 -7.51 21.47
C HIS A 37 -0.44 -6.28 20.69
N LEU A 38 -0.51 -6.37 19.36
CA LEU A 38 -0.90 -5.25 18.49
C LEU A 38 -2.40 -5.23 18.17
N GLY A 39 -3.17 -6.20 18.69
CA GLY A 39 -4.62 -6.30 18.49
C GLY A 39 -5.00 -7.16 17.25
N PRO A 40 -6.29 -7.54 17.13
CA PRO A 40 -6.75 -8.53 16.16
C PRO A 40 -6.52 -8.12 14.69
N GLU A 41 -6.61 -6.82 14.39
CA GLU A 41 -6.39 -6.31 13.02
C GLU A 41 -4.93 -6.47 12.56
N PHE A 42 -3.97 -6.27 13.47
CA PHE A 42 -2.55 -6.45 13.16
C PHE A 42 -2.18 -7.92 13.03
N GLN A 43 -2.85 -8.80 13.78
CA GLN A 43 -2.69 -10.25 13.65
C GLN A 43 -3.20 -10.73 12.28
N GLU A 44 -4.35 -10.22 11.82
CA GLU A 44 -4.93 -10.56 10.51
C GLU A 44 -4.07 -10.03 9.34
N MET A 45 -3.53 -8.81 9.46
CA MET A 45 -2.58 -8.28 8.50
C MET A 45 -1.29 -9.12 8.45
N ALA A 46 -0.75 -9.48 9.61
CA ALA A 46 0.43 -10.34 9.68
C ALA A 46 0.18 -11.71 9.07
N ALA A 47 -0.98 -12.31 9.31
CA ALA A 47 -1.39 -13.57 8.69
C ALA A 47 -1.47 -13.45 7.16
N THR A 48 -2.06 -12.36 6.65
CA THR A 48 -2.16 -12.10 5.21
C THR A 48 -0.78 -11.94 4.57
N ARG A 49 0.12 -11.17 5.20
CA ARG A 49 1.50 -11.01 4.72
C ARG A 49 2.31 -12.30 4.79
N ALA A 50 2.12 -13.07 5.85
CA ALA A 50 2.75 -14.38 5.99
C ALA A 50 2.30 -15.33 4.88
N ALA A 51 1.02 -15.30 4.50
CA ALA A 51 0.51 -16.09 3.39
C ALA A 51 1.13 -15.66 2.05
N GLU A 52 1.19 -14.35 1.75
CA GLU A 52 1.82 -13.82 0.53
C GLU A 52 3.30 -14.23 0.41
N LEU A 53 4.06 -14.10 1.50
CA LEU A 53 5.46 -14.51 1.57
C LEU A 53 5.63 -16.01 1.38
N THR A 54 4.71 -16.80 1.93
CA THR A 54 4.73 -18.27 1.79
C THR A 54 4.45 -18.69 0.35
N VAL A 55 3.51 -18.04 -0.33
CA VAL A 55 3.22 -18.28 -1.75
C VAL A 55 4.44 -17.90 -2.60
N ALA A 56 5.01 -16.72 -2.38
CA ALA A 56 6.21 -16.28 -3.10
C ALA A 56 7.38 -17.25 -2.92
N TYR A 57 7.64 -17.69 -1.69
CA TYR A 57 8.69 -18.66 -1.38
C TYR A 57 8.46 -20.01 -2.08
N LYS A 58 7.23 -20.54 -2.04
CA LYS A 58 6.89 -21.80 -2.70
C LYS A 58 7.09 -21.71 -4.22
N THR A 59 6.59 -20.66 -4.85
CA THR A 59 6.70 -20.46 -6.31
C THR A 59 8.16 -20.28 -6.74
N LEU A 60 8.99 -19.58 -5.97
CA LEU A 60 10.37 -19.29 -6.36
C LEU A 60 11.38 -20.39 -5.99
N THR A 61 11.04 -21.25 -5.03
CA THR A 61 11.91 -22.37 -4.63
C THR A 61 11.69 -23.62 -5.48
N ASP A 62 10.51 -23.77 -6.07
CA ASP A 62 10.22 -24.81 -7.06
C ASP A 62 10.59 -24.31 -8.46
N GLU A 63 11.55 -24.98 -9.09
CA GLU A 63 12.11 -24.56 -10.38
C GLU A 63 11.06 -24.56 -11.51
N ALA A 64 10.14 -25.53 -11.52
CA ALA A 64 9.09 -25.60 -12.54
C ALA A 64 8.06 -24.48 -12.35
N LEU A 65 7.65 -24.22 -11.10
CA LEU A 65 6.74 -23.11 -10.79
C LEU A 65 7.38 -21.74 -11.05
N ARG A 66 8.68 -21.60 -10.78
CA ARG A 66 9.45 -20.39 -11.05
C ARG A 66 9.53 -20.10 -12.55
N GLN A 67 9.81 -21.11 -13.37
CA GLN A 67 9.84 -20.94 -14.83
C GLN A 67 8.50 -20.51 -15.42
N VAL A 68 7.39 -21.12 -14.96
CA VAL A 68 6.03 -20.71 -15.36
C VAL A 68 5.73 -19.29 -14.91
N TYR A 69 6.16 -18.92 -13.71
CA TYR A 69 5.99 -17.59 -13.16
C TYR A 69 6.79 -16.52 -13.93
N ASP A 70 8.04 -16.83 -14.27
CA ASP A 70 8.94 -15.95 -15.02
C ASP A 70 8.48 -15.78 -16.48
N ALA A 71 7.97 -16.84 -17.12
CA ALA A 71 7.38 -16.76 -18.45
C ALA A 71 6.16 -15.83 -18.47
N LYS A 72 5.25 -15.93 -17.49
CA LYS A 72 4.11 -15.02 -17.33
C LYS A 72 4.52 -13.57 -17.08
N LEU A 73 5.68 -13.36 -16.45
CA LEU A 73 6.27 -12.05 -16.23
C LEU A 73 6.91 -11.45 -17.51
N ALA A 74 7.31 -12.31 -18.46
CA ALA A 74 7.92 -11.92 -19.72
C ALA A 74 6.89 -11.58 -20.82
N GLU A 75 5.65 -12.06 -20.73
CA GLU A 75 4.54 -11.79 -21.69
C GLU A 75 3.96 -10.34 -21.62
N GLY A 76 4.78 -9.32 -21.34
CA GLY A 76 4.47 -7.88 -21.56
C GLY A 76 4.53 -7.48 -23.05
N PRO A 77 4.16 -6.24 -23.46
CA PRO A 77 3.84 -5.90 -24.86
C PRO A 77 4.96 -6.28 -25.83
N PRO A 78 4.63 -6.76 -27.03
CA PRO A 78 5.54 -7.53 -27.85
C PRO A 78 6.77 -6.71 -28.25
N PRO A 79 7.98 -7.29 -28.19
CA PRO A 79 9.17 -6.64 -28.74
C PRO A 79 9.03 -6.50 -30.27
N PRO A 80 9.61 -5.46 -30.89
CA PRO A 80 9.72 -5.41 -32.34
C PRO A 80 10.53 -6.61 -32.81
N ILE A 81 10.00 -7.29 -33.82
CA ILE A 81 10.47 -8.56 -34.36
C ILE A 81 11.95 -8.41 -34.76
N ALA A 82 12.82 -9.17 -34.10
CA ALA A 82 14.15 -9.49 -34.60
C ALA A 82 14.17 -11.00 -34.91
N GLU A 83 14.46 -11.31 -36.16
CA GLU A 83 14.36 -12.62 -36.80
C GLU A 83 15.27 -13.68 -36.16
N ALA A 84 14.75 -14.90 -36.07
CA ALA A 84 15.49 -16.09 -35.65
C ALA A 84 16.39 -16.64 -36.78
N PRO A 85 17.47 -17.35 -36.43
CA PRO A 85 17.94 -18.48 -37.25
C PRO A 85 17.60 -19.83 -36.59
N LYS A 86 16.92 -20.68 -37.38
CA LYS A 86 16.62 -22.09 -37.13
C LYS A 86 17.89 -22.96 -37.13
N ALA A 87 17.93 -23.96 -36.25
CA ALA A 87 18.49 -25.30 -36.56
C ALA A 87 17.91 -26.38 -35.61
N ALA A 88 17.49 -27.50 -36.18
CA ALA A 88 17.17 -28.80 -35.55
C ALA A 88 17.92 -29.88 -36.38
N PRO A 89 18.20 -31.14 -35.91
CA PRO A 89 17.18 -32.12 -35.50
C PRO A 89 17.52 -33.09 -34.32
N GLU A 90 16.46 -33.77 -33.86
CA GLU A 90 16.24 -34.88 -32.86
C GLU A 90 17.01 -36.22 -33.15
N PRO A 91 16.86 -37.41 -32.44
CA PRO A 91 15.74 -37.94 -31.61
C PRO A 91 15.95 -39.02 -30.49
N SER A 92 14.81 -39.43 -29.87
CA SER A 92 14.45 -40.73 -29.22
C SER A 92 14.90 -41.02 -27.78
N ALA A 93 14.11 -41.62 -26.86
CA ALA A 93 12.74 -42.17 -26.82
C ALA A 93 12.32 -42.44 -25.33
N PRO A 94 11.41 -43.37 -24.98
CA PRO A 94 10.05 -43.13 -24.47
C PRO A 94 9.85 -43.38 -22.95
N ALA A 95 8.72 -42.89 -22.42
CA ALA A 95 8.26 -43.10 -21.04
C ALA A 95 7.71 -44.53 -20.77
N PRO A 96 7.77 -45.06 -19.53
CA PRO A 96 6.96 -46.20 -19.09
C PRO A 96 5.61 -45.76 -18.45
N PRO A 97 4.61 -46.67 -18.41
CA PRO A 97 3.21 -46.34 -18.11
C PRO A 97 2.87 -46.26 -16.61
N ALA A 98 1.80 -45.52 -16.33
CA ALA A 98 1.22 -45.23 -15.02
C ALA A 98 0.53 -46.43 -14.35
N GLN A 99 0.46 -46.41 -13.01
CA GLN A 99 -0.70 -46.91 -12.26
C GLN A 99 -1.06 -46.02 -11.05
N ASP A 100 -2.20 -45.35 -11.24
CA ASP A 100 -3.25 -44.81 -10.36
C ASP A 100 -3.21 -45.01 -8.83
N THR A 101 -3.47 -43.90 -8.12
CA THR A 101 -4.65 -43.81 -7.22
C THR A 101 -5.17 -42.35 -7.19
N PRO A 102 -6.50 -42.09 -7.25
CA PRO A 102 -7.05 -40.77 -7.50
C PRO A 102 -7.38 -40.00 -6.22
N ALA A 103 -6.82 -38.79 -6.08
CA ALA A 103 -7.42 -37.73 -5.28
C ALA A 103 -8.23 -36.84 -6.23
N ALA A 104 -9.53 -36.75 -6.01
CA ALA A 104 -10.44 -35.96 -6.83
C ALA A 104 -9.97 -34.50 -6.91
N GLU A 105 -9.60 -34.07 -8.12
CA GLU A 105 -9.35 -32.68 -8.47
C GLU A 105 -10.70 -31.94 -8.51
N PRO A 106 -10.85 -30.78 -7.84
CA PRO A 106 -12.06 -29.99 -7.99
C PRO A 106 -12.17 -29.51 -9.45
N PRO A 107 -13.38 -29.45 -10.04
CA PRO A 107 -13.52 -29.09 -11.44
C PRO A 107 -12.96 -27.68 -11.70
N PRO A 108 -12.36 -27.45 -12.88
CA PRO A 108 -11.88 -26.12 -13.23
C PRO A 108 -13.05 -25.12 -13.23
N PRO A 109 -12.87 -23.91 -12.67
CA PRO A 109 -13.93 -22.91 -12.66
C PRO A 109 -14.30 -22.52 -14.11
N PRO A 110 -15.58 -22.25 -14.38
CA PRO A 110 -16.03 -21.87 -15.72
C PRO A 110 -15.31 -20.60 -16.21
N PRO A 111 -14.98 -20.51 -17.51
CA PRO A 111 -14.24 -19.40 -18.06
C PRO A 111 -15.06 -18.10 -17.91
N GLY A 112 -14.50 -17.11 -17.21
CA GLY A 112 -15.12 -15.80 -16.97
C GLY A 112 -15.29 -15.40 -15.50
N MET A 113 -15.22 -16.34 -14.56
CA MET A 113 -15.44 -16.06 -13.13
C MET A 113 -14.19 -15.64 -12.35
N GLY A 114 -13.00 -15.82 -12.93
CA GLY A 114 -11.73 -15.47 -12.31
C GLY A 114 -11.58 -13.96 -12.05
N ARG A 115 -11.87 -13.12 -13.05
CA ARG A 115 -11.71 -11.66 -12.92
C ARG A 115 -12.59 -11.07 -11.82
N ALA A 116 -13.88 -11.39 -11.81
CA ALA A 116 -14.82 -10.88 -10.81
C ALA A 116 -14.49 -11.35 -9.37
N ARG A 117 -14.03 -12.61 -9.21
CA ARG A 117 -13.60 -13.15 -7.91
C ARG A 117 -12.29 -12.51 -7.45
N PHE A 118 -11.29 -12.36 -8.33
CA PHE A 118 -10.03 -11.67 -8.00
C PHE A 118 -10.23 -10.18 -7.74
N GLU A 119 -11.19 -9.53 -8.42
CA GLU A 119 -11.57 -8.13 -8.18
C GLU A 119 -12.29 -7.98 -6.83
N HIS A 120 -13.22 -8.88 -6.49
CA HIS A 120 -13.85 -8.88 -5.16
C HIS A 120 -12.86 -9.22 -4.04
N GLU A 121 -11.93 -10.14 -4.28
CA GLU A 121 -10.90 -10.55 -3.33
C GLU A 121 -9.84 -9.46 -3.14
N ARG A 122 -9.45 -8.74 -4.21
CA ARG A 122 -8.62 -7.52 -4.12
C ARG A 122 -9.35 -6.38 -3.44
N ALA A 123 -10.60 -6.11 -3.82
CA ALA A 123 -11.40 -5.06 -3.19
C ALA A 123 -11.59 -5.35 -1.69
N GLY A 124 -11.82 -6.60 -1.30
CA GLY A 124 -11.86 -7.04 0.09
C GLY A 124 -10.51 -6.82 0.80
N ARG A 125 -9.41 -7.24 0.17
CA ARG A 125 -8.04 -7.05 0.71
C ARG A 125 -7.69 -5.57 0.89
N ASP A 126 -8.04 -4.73 -0.07
CA ASP A 126 -7.76 -3.30 -0.06
C ASP A 126 -8.64 -2.58 0.97
N VAL A 127 -9.90 -3.01 1.14
CA VAL A 127 -10.77 -2.52 2.23
C VAL A 127 -10.19 -2.87 3.61
N ILE A 128 -9.66 -4.09 3.79
CA ILE A 128 -9.03 -4.52 5.03
C ILE A 128 -7.74 -3.73 5.29
N LEU A 129 -6.91 -3.53 4.25
CA LEU A 129 -5.70 -2.72 4.33
C LEU A 129 -5.99 -1.26 4.64
N ASN A 130 -6.99 -0.66 3.99
CA ASN A 130 -7.40 0.72 4.23
C ASN A 130 -7.90 0.89 5.66
N ARG A 131 -8.64 -0.10 6.19
CA ARG A 131 -9.08 -0.13 7.58
C ARG A 131 -7.91 -0.22 8.56
N ALA A 132 -6.99 -1.15 8.36
CA ALA A 132 -5.83 -1.34 9.25
C ALA A 132 -4.88 -0.13 9.26
N MET A 133 -4.57 0.43 8.08
CA MET A 133 -3.74 1.62 7.96
C MET A 133 -4.40 2.85 8.59
N SER A 134 -5.72 2.98 8.42
CA SER A 134 -6.51 4.01 9.08
C SER A 134 -6.63 3.80 10.59
N GLY A 135 -6.53 2.57 11.10
CA GLY A 135 -6.59 2.23 12.52
C GLY A 135 -5.44 2.83 13.33
N ARG A 136 -4.20 2.73 12.83
CA ARG A 136 -3.04 3.39 13.48
C ARG A 136 -3.16 4.91 13.44
N VAL A 137 -3.54 5.46 12.29
CA VAL A 137 -3.76 6.91 12.17
C VAL A 137 -4.83 7.36 13.17
N ARG A 138 -5.95 6.65 13.26
CA ARG A 138 -7.01 6.91 14.23
C ARG A 138 -6.47 6.93 15.66
N ALA A 139 -5.74 5.89 16.06
CA ALA A 139 -5.20 5.79 17.42
C ALA A 139 -4.30 6.99 17.78
N VAL A 140 -3.46 7.42 16.85
CA VAL A 140 -2.59 8.59 17.04
C VAL A 140 -3.40 9.89 17.11
N VAL A 141 -4.32 10.11 16.18
CA VAL A 141 -5.16 11.32 16.15
C VAL A 141 -6.05 11.39 17.39
N GLU A 142 -6.59 10.25 17.86
CA GLU A 142 -7.44 10.16 19.05
C GLU A 142 -6.62 10.37 20.34
N ALA A 143 -5.38 9.86 20.41
CA ALA A 143 -4.48 10.13 21.52
C ALA A 143 -4.08 11.61 21.62
N LEU A 144 -3.87 12.28 20.48
CA LEU A 144 -3.47 13.69 20.44
C LEU A 144 -4.64 14.66 20.68
N TYR A 145 -5.83 14.37 20.13
CA TYR A 145 -6.92 15.33 20.04
C TYR A 145 -8.24 14.87 20.68
N GLY A 146 -8.24 13.68 21.29
CA GLY A 146 -9.40 13.10 21.96
C GLY A 146 -10.41 12.47 20.98
N PRO A 147 -11.66 12.24 21.43
CA PRO A 147 -12.66 11.48 20.68
C PRO A 147 -12.89 12.03 19.26
N LEU A 148 -13.03 11.13 18.29
CA LEU A 148 -13.12 11.48 16.87
C LEU A 148 -14.49 11.16 16.28
N LYS A 149 -14.97 12.04 15.40
CA LYS A 149 -16.04 11.77 14.43
C LYS A 149 -15.42 11.37 13.10
N THR A 150 -16.09 10.48 12.38
CA THR A 150 -15.64 9.98 11.06
C THR A 150 -16.66 10.24 9.96
N PRO A 151 -16.85 11.50 9.53
CA PRO A 151 -17.76 11.79 8.42
C PRO A 151 -17.21 11.22 7.11
N ALA A 152 -18.10 10.80 6.21
CA ALA A 152 -17.69 10.44 4.85
C ALA A 152 -17.29 11.71 4.08
N VAL A 153 -16.14 11.67 3.42
CA VAL A 153 -15.63 12.79 2.60
C VAL A 153 -15.30 12.25 1.22
N ARG A 154 -15.94 12.78 0.19
CA ARG A 154 -15.72 12.34 -1.20
C ARG A 154 -14.23 12.48 -1.56
N GLY A 155 -13.66 11.40 -2.09
CA GLY A 155 -12.27 11.36 -2.56
C GLY A 155 -11.25 10.94 -1.49
N PHE A 156 -11.69 10.62 -0.28
CA PHE A 156 -10.87 10.14 0.84
C PHE A 156 -11.47 8.86 1.42
N ASP A 157 -10.61 7.96 1.90
CA ASP A 157 -11.02 6.69 2.50
C ASP A 157 -11.63 6.89 3.89
N VAL A 158 -11.06 7.82 4.67
CA VAL A 158 -11.60 8.20 5.99
C VAL A 158 -11.26 9.65 6.31
N ALA A 159 -12.11 10.27 7.12
CA ALA A 159 -11.83 11.54 7.76
C ALA A 159 -11.90 11.38 9.27
N PHE A 160 -11.04 12.10 9.99
CA PHE A 160 -11.04 12.20 11.44
C PHE A 160 -11.24 13.66 11.84
N VAL A 161 -12.35 13.92 12.53
CA VAL A 161 -12.73 15.24 13.03
C VAL A 161 -12.84 15.18 14.55
N PRO A 162 -11.93 15.83 15.29
CA PRO A 162 -12.03 15.90 16.75
C PRO A 162 -13.38 16.42 17.22
N ALA A 163 -14.00 15.72 18.17
CA ALA A 163 -15.33 16.02 18.69
C ALA A 163 -15.33 17.16 19.73
N ALA A 164 -14.15 17.51 20.28
CA ALA A 164 -14.01 18.54 21.28
C ALA A 164 -14.28 19.94 20.72
N LYS A 165 -14.95 20.79 21.52
CA LYS A 165 -15.11 22.22 21.20
C LYS A 165 -13.75 22.93 21.34
N PRO A 166 -13.43 23.92 20.49
CA PRO A 166 -12.21 24.72 20.65
C PRO A 166 -12.19 25.32 22.06
N ARG A 167 -11.05 25.22 22.77
CA ARG A 167 -10.87 25.95 24.03
C ARG A 167 -10.93 27.45 23.72
N LEU A 168 -11.53 28.25 24.61
CA LEU A 168 -11.74 29.70 24.46
C LEU A 168 -10.47 30.51 24.12
N LEU A 169 -9.26 29.94 24.29
CA LEU A 169 -7.96 30.51 23.93
C LEU A 169 -7.06 29.54 23.11
N GLY A 170 -7.61 28.46 22.53
CA GLY A 170 -6.84 27.38 21.91
C GLY A 170 -6.86 27.37 20.38
N THR A 171 -5.78 26.90 19.77
CA THR A 171 -5.67 26.63 18.33
C THR A 171 -6.78 25.67 17.88
N ALA A 172 -7.47 26.00 16.79
CA ALA A 172 -8.51 25.13 16.26
C ALA A 172 -7.93 23.76 15.88
N LEU A 173 -8.57 22.69 16.34
CA LEU A 173 -8.08 21.31 16.17
C LEU A 173 -7.93 20.93 14.68
N PRO A 174 -7.03 20.01 14.29
CA PRO A 174 -6.90 19.63 12.88
C PRO A 174 -8.09 18.78 12.40
N ARG A 175 -8.41 18.89 11.10
CA ARG A 175 -9.27 17.94 10.40
C ARG A 175 -8.36 17.06 9.56
N VAL A 176 -8.35 15.76 9.83
CA VAL A 176 -7.42 14.85 9.17
C VAL A 176 -8.19 14.06 8.11
N LEU A 177 -7.72 14.11 6.87
CA LEU A 177 -8.24 13.35 5.74
C LEU A 177 -7.20 12.30 5.38
N VAL A 178 -7.63 11.06 5.16
CA VAL A 178 -6.73 9.95 4.83
C VAL A 178 -7.11 9.40 3.47
N LYS A 179 -6.09 9.21 2.64
CA LYS A 179 -6.23 8.52 1.36
C LYS A 179 -5.14 7.47 1.23
N VAL A 180 -5.53 6.24 0.91
CA VAL A 180 -4.60 5.15 0.64
C VAL A 180 -4.44 5.03 -0.86
N LEU A 181 -3.20 4.98 -1.31
CA LEU A 181 -2.82 4.87 -2.71
C LEU A 181 -1.72 3.82 -2.87
N ASP A 182 -1.78 3.00 -3.91
CA ASP A 182 -0.69 2.06 -4.20
C ASP A 182 0.61 2.79 -4.52
N THR A 183 0.51 3.92 -5.24
CA THR A 183 1.64 4.75 -5.66
C THR A 183 1.29 6.22 -5.52
N ILE A 184 2.24 7.03 -5.03
CA ILE A 184 2.11 8.49 -4.93
C ILE A 184 3.15 9.17 -5.79
N ASP A 185 2.70 10.02 -6.70
CA ASP A 185 3.49 10.93 -7.51
C ASP A 185 3.04 12.38 -7.28
N ALA A 186 3.58 13.32 -8.07
CA ALA A 186 3.18 14.73 -7.99
C ALA A 186 1.68 14.95 -8.25
N ALA A 187 1.06 14.15 -9.12
CA ALA A 187 -0.36 14.27 -9.43
C ALA A 187 -1.22 13.84 -8.23
N ALA A 188 -0.88 12.72 -7.59
CA ALA A 188 -1.55 12.25 -6.38
C ALA A 188 -1.48 13.27 -5.23
N VAL A 189 -0.33 13.94 -5.06
CA VAL A 189 -0.15 15.01 -4.08
C VAL A 189 -1.08 16.19 -4.39
N ASN A 190 -1.13 16.63 -5.65
CA ASN A 190 -2.02 17.71 -6.08
C ASN A 190 -3.51 17.35 -5.95
N ASP A 191 -3.88 16.12 -6.26
CA ASP A 191 -5.24 15.61 -6.15
C ASP A 191 -5.69 15.53 -4.69
N GLY A 192 -4.81 15.11 -3.79
CA GLY A 192 -5.04 15.12 -2.35
C GLY A 192 -5.33 16.53 -1.84
N TRP A 193 -4.48 17.50 -2.19
CA TRP A 193 -4.69 18.90 -1.81
C TRP A 193 -6.00 19.46 -2.39
N SER A 194 -6.23 19.26 -3.68
CA SER A 194 -7.39 19.77 -4.40
C SER A 194 -8.70 19.15 -3.88
N GLY A 195 -8.67 17.87 -3.55
CA GLY A 195 -9.77 17.16 -2.91
C GLY A 195 -10.12 17.76 -1.55
N ALA A 196 -9.11 18.01 -0.71
CA ALA A 196 -9.30 18.62 0.61
C ALA A 196 -9.84 20.05 0.52
N SER A 197 -9.32 20.85 -0.42
CA SER A 197 -9.80 22.21 -0.70
C SER A 197 -11.27 22.22 -1.10
N ARG A 198 -11.71 21.29 -1.96
CA ARG A 198 -13.13 21.15 -2.34
C ARG A 198 -14.02 20.58 -1.24
N ALA A 199 -13.48 19.74 -0.36
CA ALA A 199 -14.24 19.09 0.70
C ALA A 199 -14.79 20.05 1.75
N ARG A 200 -14.14 21.21 1.97
CA ARG A 200 -14.54 22.26 2.93
C ARG A 200 -14.91 21.71 4.32
N ILE A 201 -14.18 20.70 4.79
CA ILE A 201 -14.42 20.04 6.10
C ILE A 201 -13.94 20.86 7.31
N HIS A 202 -13.15 21.90 7.08
CA HIS A 202 -12.69 22.79 8.14
C HIS A 202 -13.85 23.47 8.86
N SER A 203 -13.66 23.88 10.12
CA SER A 203 -14.55 24.88 10.73
C SER A 203 -13.75 26.06 11.23
N GLY A 204 -14.17 27.27 10.82
CA GLY A 204 -13.37 28.47 10.96
C GLY A 204 -11.99 28.27 10.33
N LYS A 205 -10.94 28.63 11.07
CA LYS A 205 -9.54 28.55 10.63
C LYS A 205 -8.83 27.25 11.02
N SER A 206 -9.56 26.18 11.35
CA SER A 206 -8.92 24.88 11.62
C SER A 206 -8.05 24.40 10.46
N PRO A 207 -6.83 23.91 10.71
CA PRO A 207 -6.00 23.33 9.67
C PRO A 207 -6.61 22.01 9.16
N VAL A 208 -6.38 21.72 7.88
CA VAL A 208 -6.74 20.45 7.25
C VAL A 208 -5.44 19.72 6.92
N VAL A 209 -5.30 18.49 7.39
CA VAL A 209 -4.14 17.65 7.12
C VAL A 209 -4.58 16.49 6.26
N VAL A 210 -3.97 16.34 5.09
CA VAL A 210 -4.18 15.22 4.19
C VAL A 210 -3.04 14.24 4.36
N LEU A 211 -3.34 13.02 4.80
CA LEU A 211 -2.38 11.93 4.91
C LEU A 211 -2.56 11.02 3.69
N LEU A 212 -1.57 10.99 2.82
CA LEU A 212 -1.51 10.06 1.70
C LEU A 212 -0.64 8.88 2.10
N LEU A 213 -1.25 7.72 2.30
CA LEU A 213 -0.56 6.50 2.72
C LEU A 213 -0.27 5.66 1.47
N CYS A 214 0.97 5.23 1.30
CA CYS A 214 1.36 4.45 0.13
C CYS A 214 2.39 3.37 0.41
N ARG A 215 2.58 2.49 -0.58
CA ARG A 215 3.66 1.48 -0.58
C ARG A 215 4.79 1.83 -1.52
N HIS A 216 4.54 2.73 -2.46
CA HIS A 216 5.48 3.21 -3.45
C HIS A 216 5.27 4.70 -3.61
N MET A 217 6.35 5.45 -3.76
CA MET A 217 6.28 6.88 -4.00
C MET A 217 7.35 7.33 -4.99
N ALA A 218 7.10 8.45 -5.63
CA ALA A 218 8.06 9.14 -6.47
C ALA A 218 9.33 9.49 -5.69
N ALA A 219 10.42 9.74 -6.41
CA ALA A 219 11.70 10.08 -5.82
C ALA A 219 11.57 11.33 -4.91
N PRO A 220 12.36 11.44 -3.82
CA PRO A 220 12.24 12.55 -2.87
C PRO A 220 12.31 13.95 -3.51
N ALA A 221 13.12 14.12 -4.56
CA ALA A 221 13.23 15.39 -5.29
C ALA A 221 11.97 15.75 -6.10
N GLU A 222 11.19 14.76 -6.54
CA GLU A 222 9.90 14.99 -7.20
C GLU A 222 8.83 15.35 -6.18
N LEU A 223 8.74 14.61 -5.07
CA LEU A 223 7.82 14.93 -3.97
C LEU A 223 8.08 16.32 -3.41
N HIS A 224 9.35 16.70 -3.23
CA HIS A 224 9.71 18.04 -2.78
C HIS A 224 9.22 19.13 -3.75
N ARG A 225 9.38 18.91 -5.06
CA ARG A 225 8.85 19.82 -6.09
C ARG A 225 7.32 19.87 -6.08
N ALA A 226 6.66 18.75 -5.82
CA ALA A 226 5.22 18.69 -5.67
C ALA A 226 4.76 19.54 -4.47
N PHE A 227 5.42 19.44 -3.30
CA PHE A 227 5.10 20.27 -2.13
C PHE A 227 5.29 21.76 -2.40
N GLN A 228 6.41 22.17 -2.99
CA GLN A 228 6.64 23.58 -3.38
C GLN A 228 5.58 24.09 -4.39
N SER A 229 5.03 23.20 -5.23
CA SER A 229 3.94 23.59 -6.14
C SER A 229 2.64 23.91 -5.39
N LEU A 230 2.36 23.21 -4.28
CA LEU A 230 1.17 23.44 -3.45
C LEU A 230 1.23 24.78 -2.70
N GLU A 231 2.42 25.17 -2.22
CA GLU A 231 2.62 26.45 -1.51
C GLU A 231 2.30 27.66 -2.40
N ARG A 232 2.51 27.53 -3.72
CA ARG A 232 2.18 28.56 -4.70
C ARG A 232 0.70 28.63 -5.04
N GLN A 233 -0.11 27.68 -4.58
CA GLN A 233 -1.55 27.66 -4.87
C GLN A 233 -2.29 28.68 -3.99
N ARG A 234 -3.22 29.41 -4.61
CA ARG A 234 -3.98 30.48 -3.96
C ARG A 234 -4.98 29.88 -2.97
N LYS A 235 -4.83 30.21 -1.67
CA LYS A 235 -5.80 29.83 -0.63
C LYS A 235 -7.09 30.66 -0.76
N PRO A 236 -8.28 30.06 -0.59
CA PRO A 236 -9.54 30.81 -0.52
C PRO A 236 -9.55 31.74 0.71
N ALA A 237 -10.16 32.93 0.61
CA ALA A 237 -10.22 33.90 1.71
C ALA A 237 -10.89 33.30 2.98
N ASP A 238 -11.99 32.58 2.78
CA ASP A 238 -12.71 31.86 3.84
C ASP A 238 -12.21 30.43 4.07
N GLY A 239 -11.04 30.09 3.53
CA GLY A 239 -10.44 28.76 3.67
C GLY A 239 -9.85 28.50 5.06
N PRO A 240 -9.42 27.24 5.30
CA PRO A 240 -8.67 26.89 6.50
C PRO A 240 -7.37 27.69 6.60
N HIS A 241 -6.78 27.76 7.80
CA HIS A 241 -5.45 28.35 7.99
C HIS A 241 -4.40 27.68 7.08
N GLU A 242 -4.49 26.35 6.97
CA GLU A 242 -3.55 25.51 6.24
C GLU A 242 -4.25 24.30 5.66
N ILE A 243 -3.82 23.88 4.46
CA ILE A 243 -4.06 22.54 3.92
C ILE A 243 -2.68 21.94 3.68
N ALA A 244 -2.28 21.00 4.53
CA ALA A 244 -1.00 20.31 4.41
C ALA A 244 -1.21 18.91 3.83
N VAL A 245 -0.37 18.49 2.89
CA VAL A 245 -0.35 17.12 2.37
C VAL A 245 0.91 16.45 2.89
N VAL A 246 0.74 15.38 3.66
CA VAL A 246 1.81 14.55 4.20
C VAL A 246 1.76 13.20 3.50
N VAL A 247 2.89 12.76 2.98
CA VAL A 247 3.04 11.43 2.37
C VAL A 247 3.66 10.50 3.39
N ILE A 248 3.08 9.31 3.57
CA ILE A 248 3.54 8.31 4.54
C ILE A 248 3.85 7.02 3.78
N ASP A 249 5.09 6.55 3.89
CA ASP A 249 5.46 5.21 3.47
C ASP A 249 4.94 4.20 4.50
N THR A 250 4.09 3.27 4.06
CA THR A 250 3.47 2.28 4.94
C THR A 250 4.39 1.06 5.18
N ASN A 251 5.50 0.95 4.46
CA ASN A 251 6.49 -0.11 4.67
C ASN A 251 7.32 0.14 5.94
N ASP A 252 7.71 1.39 6.20
CA ASP A 252 8.58 1.76 7.34
C ASP A 252 8.03 2.91 8.20
N TRP A 253 6.91 3.52 7.83
CA TRP A 253 6.30 4.69 8.48
C TRP A 253 7.13 5.96 8.39
N THR A 254 8.04 6.05 7.42
CA THR A 254 8.72 7.31 7.09
C THR A 254 7.69 8.31 6.56
N CYS A 255 7.73 9.54 7.08
CA CYS A 255 6.86 10.61 6.60
C CYS A 255 7.64 11.66 5.82
N HIS A 256 7.04 12.12 4.73
CA HIS A 256 7.52 13.24 3.94
C HIS A 256 6.54 14.41 4.12
N LEU A 257 7.02 15.46 4.78
CA LEU A 257 6.27 16.67 5.06
C LEU A 257 6.74 17.81 4.14
N PRO A 258 5.84 18.75 3.79
CA PRO A 258 6.25 20.03 3.21
C PRO A 258 7.23 20.78 4.15
N PRO A 259 8.13 21.61 3.61
CA PRO A 259 9.17 22.27 4.42
C PRO A 259 8.62 23.31 5.40
N ASP A 260 7.55 24.02 5.02
CA ASP A 260 6.91 25.06 5.84
C ASP A 260 5.50 24.63 6.26
N VAL A 261 5.42 23.86 7.35
CA VAL A 261 4.16 23.37 7.93
C VAL A 261 3.99 23.83 9.37
N SER A 262 2.73 23.97 9.80
CA SER A 262 2.44 24.33 11.19
C SER A 262 2.88 23.27 12.20
N ASP A 263 3.02 23.69 13.46
CA ASP A 263 3.34 22.78 14.58
C ASP A 263 2.33 21.64 14.70
N VAL A 264 1.05 21.88 14.38
CA VAL A 264 0.01 20.84 14.40
C VAL A 264 0.36 19.71 13.42
N VAL A 265 0.78 20.05 12.21
CA VAL A 265 1.17 19.08 11.18
C VAL A 265 2.46 18.38 11.58
N ARG A 266 3.44 19.12 12.13
CA ARG A 266 4.72 18.55 12.59
C ARG A 266 4.53 17.57 13.74
N THR A 267 3.72 17.91 14.75
CA THR A 267 3.38 17.03 15.88
C THR A 267 2.67 15.78 15.40
N LEU A 268 1.68 15.93 14.51
CA LEU A 268 0.97 14.77 13.95
C LEU A 268 1.92 13.88 13.14
N GLY A 269 2.80 14.48 12.32
CA GLY A 269 3.87 13.80 11.61
C GLY A 269 4.74 12.99 12.58
N HIS A 270 5.40 13.64 13.53
CA HIS A 270 6.26 12.96 14.51
C HIS A 270 5.57 11.84 15.30
N ALA A 271 4.28 11.98 15.61
CA ALA A 271 3.54 10.94 16.31
C ALA A 271 3.18 9.74 15.40
N LEU A 272 3.11 9.95 14.08
CA LEU A 272 2.88 8.91 13.09
C LEU A 272 4.18 8.22 12.68
N CYS A 273 5.26 8.97 12.49
CA CYS A 273 6.55 8.45 12.07
C CYS A 273 7.28 7.74 13.22
N LYS A 274 8.18 6.83 12.87
CA LYS A 274 9.16 6.25 13.80
C LYS A 274 10.54 6.85 13.56
#